data_AF-A0A7S0F8Y0-F1
#
_entry.id   AF-A0A7S0F8Y0-F1
#
_cell.length_a   1.000
_cell.length_b   1.000
_cell.length_c   1.000
_cell.angle_alpha   90.00
_cell.angle_beta   90.00
_cell.angle_gamma   90.00
#
_symmetry.space_group_name_H-M   'P 1'
#
loop_
_entity.id
_entity.type
_entity.pdbx_description
1 polymer ?
#
loop_
_entity_poly.entity_id
_entity_poly.type
_entity_poly.pdbx_seq_one_letter_code
_entity_poly.pdbx_strand_id
1 'polypeptide(L)'
;FSIRGCSEPTPLASNEPALMWSTQQPSSSSRHQAPAQSLFDIPAGSNPALLGASVVENLHLKGFSVIDLGLDAQLHAQAVADVDAILSAGRFKPPPPLIVDGLLGDTGSQLIAPLELPDVASPSDGKAITHLDSLMTDIATVIAPALPQLDFQIEDRTVGLLHQTGSGEPGSNDSLTEVEAQ
;
A
#
# COMPACT_ATOMS: atom_id res chain seq x y z
N PHE A 1 35.45 0.21 39.49
CA PHE A 1 36.58 1.15 39.67
C PHE A 1 36.01 2.55 39.81
N SER A 2 36.20 3.13 40.99
CA SER A 2 35.74 4.47 41.40
C SER A 2 36.97 5.35 41.48
N ILE A 3 36.97 6.53 40.85
CA ILE A 3 37.72 7.70 41.32
C ILE A 3 36.90 8.96 41.03
N ARG A 4 36.54 9.65 42.12
CA ARG A 4 36.04 11.03 42.18
C ARG A 4 37.20 11.99 41.93
N GLY A 5 36.93 13.11 41.26
CA GLY A 5 37.80 14.29 41.25
C GLY A 5 36.96 15.56 41.32
N CYS A 6 36.82 16.11 42.53
CA CYS A 6 36.27 17.43 42.78
C CYS A 6 37.39 18.48 42.68
N SER A 7 37.14 19.58 41.97
CA SER A 7 37.86 20.85 42.12
C SER A 7 36.88 22.01 41.94
N GLU A 8 36.87 22.89 42.94
CA GLU A 8 35.99 24.06 43.11
C GLU A 8 36.50 25.32 42.38
N PRO A 9 35.71 26.42 42.34
CA PRO A 9 35.61 27.31 41.19
C PRO A 9 36.38 28.64 41.34
N THR A 10 36.66 29.28 40.19
CA THR A 10 37.16 30.66 40.11
C THR A 10 36.03 31.58 39.60
N PRO A 11 35.66 32.66 40.30
CA PRO A 11 34.66 33.61 39.82
C PRO A 11 35.34 34.70 38.97
N LEU A 12 34.87 34.90 37.74
CA LEU A 12 35.24 36.06 36.93
C LEU A 12 33.99 36.79 36.42
N ALA A 13 33.80 37.96 37.05
CA ALA A 13 33.24 39.21 36.55
C ALA A 13 32.36 39.18 35.28
N SER A 14 31.07 39.43 35.51
CA SER A 14 30.22 40.43 34.85
C SER A 14 30.66 40.99 33.49
N ASN A 15 29.88 40.69 32.45
CA ASN A 15 29.47 41.67 31.45
C ASN A 15 28.25 41.12 30.69
N GLU A 16 27.03 41.47 31.14
CA GLU A 16 25.81 41.23 30.36
C GLU A 16 25.54 42.45 29.47
N PRO A 17 25.79 42.38 28.15
CA PRO A 17 25.03 43.22 27.24
C PRO A 17 23.61 42.66 27.18
N ALA A 18 22.63 43.49 27.51
CA ALA A 18 21.21 43.22 27.31
C ALA A 18 20.98 42.82 25.84
N LEU A 19 20.93 41.51 25.58
CA LEU A 19 20.50 40.95 24.31
C LEU A 19 19.01 41.25 24.17
N MET A 20 18.71 42.31 23.41
CA MET A 20 17.40 42.50 22.80
C MET A 20 17.06 41.24 22.02
N TRP A 21 16.29 40.36 22.64
CA TRP A 21 15.54 39.35 21.92
C TRP A 21 14.51 40.12 21.07
N SER A 22 14.89 40.42 19.83
CA SER A 22 13.91 40.81 18.83
C SER A 22 12.97 39.62 18.69
N THR A 23 11.75 39.78 19.22
CA THR A 23 10.64 38.87 18.95
C THR A 23 10.30 39.05 17.47
N GLN A 24 11.07 38.42 16.58
CA GLN A 24 10.63 38.19 15.23
C GLN A 24 9.37 37.34 15.34
N GLN A 25 8.22 37.99 15.16
CA GLN A 25 6.97 37.29 14.96
C GLN A 25 7.20 36.33 13.78
N PRO A 26 6.90 35.03 13.93
CA PRO A 26 6.95 34.12 12.81
C PRO A 26 6.02 34.67 11.74
N SER A 27 6.61 35.16 10.64
CA SER A 27 5.88 35.57 9.45
C SER A 27 4.96 34.40 9.09
N SER A 28 3.66 34.69 9.03
CA SER A 28 2.58 33.77 8.67
C SER A 28 3.09 32.72 7.69
N SER A 29 3.26 31.51 8.20
CA SER A 29 3.78 30.37 7.48
C SER A 29 2.96 30.20 6.21
N SER A 30 3.60 30.42 5.06
CA SER A 30 3.12 29.84 3.81
C SER A 30 2.98 28.35 4.10
N ARG A 31 1.74 27.86 4.20
CA ARG A 31 1.49 26.42 4.19
C ARG A 31 2.02 25.96 2.85
N HIS A 32 3.26 25.47 2.83
CA HIS A 32 3.70 24.56 1.80
C HIS A 32 2.76 23.37 1.92
N GLN A 33 1.70 23.41 1.11
CA GLN A 33 0.81 22.29 0.92
C GLN A 33 1.72 21.16 0.47
N ALA A 34 1.87 20.13 1.30
CA ALA A 34 2.66 18.97 0.94
C ALA A 34 2.16 18.51 -0.42
N PRO A 35 3.06 18.24 -1.39
CA PRO A 35 2.63 17.74 -2.68
C PRO A 35 1.74 16.52 -2.44
N ALA A 36 0.60 16.46 -3.13
CA ALA A 36 -0.31 15.33 -3.03
C ALA A 36 0.51 14.06 -3.30
N GLN A 37 0.69 13.24 -2.26
CA GLN A 37 1.42 11.99 -2.40
C GLN A 37 0.61 11.10 -3.35
N SER A 38 1.29 10.55 -4.37
CA SER A 38 0.68 9.59 -5.28
C SER A 38 0.18 8.39 -4.48
N LEU A 39 -1.03 7.92 -4.79
CA LEU A 39 -1.59 6.69 -4.21
C LEU A 39 -0.76 5.46 -4.60
N PHE A 40 -0.10 5.52 -5.76
CA PHE A 40 0.68 4.45 -6.34
C PHE A 40 2.17 4.69 -6.10
N ASP A 41 2.90 3.62 -5.74
CA ASP A 41 4.36 3.68 -5.68
C ASP A 41 4.96 3.65 -7.09
N ILE A 42 4.25 3.01 -8.02
CA ILE A 42 4.65 2.89 -9.41
C ILE A 42 3.49 3.37 -10.29
N PRO A 43 3.58 4.58 -10.88
CA PRO A 43 2.52 5.13 -11.72
C PRO A 43 2.43 4.44 -13.09
N ALA A 44 1.28 4.56 -13.74
CA ALA A 44 1.08 4.02 -15.07
C ALA A 44 2.07 4.63 -16.08
N GLY A 45 2.52 3.81 -17.04
CA GLY A 45 3.47 4.24 -18.07
C GLY A 45 4.92 4.40 -17.56
N SER A 46 5.22 3.93 -16.35
CA SER A 46 6.60 3.82 -15.86
C SER A 46 7.46 3.01 -16.83
N ASN A 47 8.75 3.35 -16.91
CA ASN A 47 9.67 2.67 -17.82
C ASN A 47 9.71 1.16 -17.50
N PRO A 48 9.32 0.27 -18.45
CA PRO A 48 9.29 -1.17 -18.20
C PRO A 48 10.64 -1.74 -17.75
N ALA A 49 11.75 -1.13 -18.17
CA ALA A 49 13.09 -1.56 -17.78
C ALA A 49 13.40 -1.28 -16.28
N LEU A 50 12.70 -0.34 -15.66
CA LEU A 50 12.87 0.01 -14.25
C LEU A 50 11.79 -0.62 -13.35
N LEU A 51 10.69 -1.10 -13.93
CA LEU A 51 9.55 -1.67 -13.18
C LEU A 51 9.99 -2.73 -12.16
N GLY A 52 10.79 -3.71 -12.59
CA GLY A 52 11.26 -4.77 -11.69
C GLY A 52 12.09 -4.26 -10.50
N ALA A 53 13.02 -3.33 -10.75
CA ALA A 53 13.84 -2.74 -9.71
C ALA A 53 13.01 -1.91 -8.72
N SER A 54 12.08 -1.10 -9.21
CA SER A 54 11.18 -0.30 -8.36
C SER A 54 10.25 -1.17 -7.53
N VAL A 55 9.75 -2.29 -8.08
CA VAL A 55 8.94 -3.24 -7.29
C VAL A 55 9.78 -3.86 -6.17
N VAL A 56 10.98 -4.36 -6.48
CA VAL A 56 11.87 -4.98 -5.49
C VAL A 56 12.26 -4.01 -4.38
N GLU A 57 12.58 -2.76 -4.72
CA GLU A 57 12.88 -1.72 -3.74
C GLU A 57 11.68 -1.48 -2.79
N ASN A 58 10.48 -1.36 -3.33
CA ASN A 58 9.27 -1.21 -2.52
C ASN A 58 9.00 -2.45 -1.64
N LEU A 59 9.14 -3.65 -2.18
CA LEU A 59 9.00 -4.89 -1.41
C LEU A 59 10.03 -4.96 -0.26
N HIS A 60 11.26 -4.51 -0.49
CA HIS A 60 12.30 -4.47 0.54
C HIS A 60 11.98 -3.46 1.66
N LEU A 61 11.46 -2.27 1.31
CA LEU A 61 11.22 -1.19 2.26
C LEU A 61 9.93 -1.36 3.07
N LYS A 62 8.85 -1.84 2.44
CA LYS A 62 7.51 -1.87 3.06
C LYS A 62 6.81 -3.22 3.00
N GLY A 63 7.36 -4.20 2.27
CA GLY A 63 6.77 -5.53 2.15
C GLY A 63 5.59 -5.65 1.17
N PHE A 64 5.20 -4.56 0.50
CA PHE A 64 4.16 -4.56 -0.54
C PHE A 64 4.49 -3.53 -1.64
N SER A 65 3.76 -3.52 -2.75
CA SER A 65 3.87 -2.48 -3.79
C SER A 65 2.52 -2.25 -4.47
N VAL A 66 2.15 -0.99 -4.69
CA VAL A 66 0.89 -0.55 -5.30
C VAL A 66 1.24 0.01 -6.68
N ILE A 67 0.78 -0.70 -7.70
CA ILE A 67 1.11 -0.41 -9.10
C ILE A 67 -0.15 0.11 -9.78
N ASP A 68 -0.04 1.25 -10.44
CA ASP A 68 -1.06 1.73 -11.35
C ASP A 68 -0.91 1.01 -12.70
N LEU A 69 -1.90 0.16 -13.01
CA LEU A 69 -1.93 -0.62 -14.25
C LEU A 69 -2.33 0.23 -15.48
N GLY A 70 -2.73 1.49 -15.29
CA GLY A 70 -3.13 2.37 -16.39
C GLY A 70 -4.39 1.88 -17.12
N LEU A 71 -5.31 1.25 -16.38
CA LEU A 71 -6.53 0.68 -16.95
C LEU A 71 -7.42 1.80 -17.50
N ASP A 72 -7.93 1.60 -18.72
CA ASP A 72 -8.89 2.53 -19.28
C ASP A 72 -10.28 2.37 -18.61
N ALA A 73 -11.12 3.39 -18.75
CA ALA A 73 -12.45 3.41 -18.15
C ALA A 73 -13.39 2.31 -18.69
N GLN A 74 -13.17 1.86 -19.93
CA GLN A 74 -13.98 0.83 -20.57
C GLN A 74 -13.66 -0.56 -19.97
N LEU A 75 -12.38 -0.89 -19.84
CA LEU A 75 -11.91 -2.13 -19.22
C LEU A 75 -12.32 -2.18 -17.75
N HIS A 76 -12.24 -1.05 -17.04
CA HIS A 76 -12.75 -0.95 -15.67
C HIS A 76 -14.25 -1.29 -15.59
N ALA A 77 -15.09 -0.68 -16.44
CA ALA A 77 -16.53 -0.96 -16.46
C ALA A 77 -16.84 -2.42 -16.79
N GLN A 78 -16.06 -3.04 -17.69
CA GLN A 78 -16.19 -4.46 -18.01
C GLN A 78 -15.76 -5.35 -16.84
N ALA A 79 -14.68 -5.02 -16.15
CA ALA A 79 -14.22 -5.75 -14.97
C ALA A 79 -15.27 -5.73 -13.85
N VAL A 80 -15.94 -4.60 -13.63
CA VAL A 80 -17.05 -4.51 -12.68
C VAL A 80 -18.21 -5.44 -13.08
N ALA A 81 -18.61 -5.44 -14.35
CA ALA A 81 -19.67 -6.32 -14.84
C ALA A 81 -19.30 -7.81 -14.72
N ASP A 82 -18.05 -8.16 -14.99
CA ASP A 82 -17.51 -9.51 -14.81
C ASP A 82 -17.55 -9.92 -13.32
N VAL A 83 -17.16 -9.03 -12.40
CA VAL A 83 -17.24 -9.27 -10.93
C VAL A 83 -18.69 -9.46 -10.47
N ASP A 84 -19.63 -8.66 -10.97
CA ASP A 84 -21.06 -8.80 -10.66
C ASP A 84 -21.61 -10.17 -11.08
N ALA A 85 -21.14 -10.70 -12.21
CA ALA A 85 -21.49 -12.05 -12.67
C ALA A 85 -20.92 -13.13 -11.73
N ILE A 86 -19.66 -12.98 -11.28
CA ILE A 86 -19.02 -13.88 -10.31
C ILE A 86 -19.75 -13.84 -8.95
N LEU A 87 -20.15 -12.64 -8.51
CA LEU A 87 -20.93 -12.45 -7.29
C LEU A 87 -22.31 -13.11 -7.40
N SER A 88 -23.01 -12.91 -8.53
CA SER A 88 -24.31 -13.53 -8.81
C SER A 88 -24.23 -15.06 -8.88
N ALA A 89 -23.08 -15.61 -9.26
CA ALA A 89 -22.81 -17.04 -9.25
C ALA A 89 -22.53 -17.61 -7.84
N GLY A 90 -22.51 -16.78 -6.79
CA GLY A 90 -22.33 -17.22 -5.40
C GLY A 90 -20.91 -17.73 -5.08
N ARG A 91 -19.91 -17.24 -5.83
CA ARG A 91 -18.51 -17.71 -5.67
C ARG A 91 -17.75 -17.04 -4.53
N PHE A 92 -18.20 -15.88 -4.07
CA PHE A 92 -17.63 -15.17 -2.94
C PHE A 92 -17.92 -15.90 -1.63
N LYS A 93 -16.87 -16.17 -0.85
CA LYS A 93 -16.94 -16.89 0.44
C LYS A 93 -16.13 -16.15 1.49
N PRO A 94 -16.50 -16.24 2.79
CA PRO A 94 -15.70 -15.66 3.85
C PRO A 94 -14.31 -16.29 3.88
N PRO A 95 -13.23 -15.51 4.11
CA PRO A 95 -11.92 -16.07 4.38
C PRO A 95 -11.92 -16.97 5.61
N PRO A 96 -10.96 -17.90 5.73
CA PRO A 96 -10.75 -18.66 6.96
C PRO A 96 -10.63 -17.73 8.19
N PRO A 97 -11.32 -18.01 9.31
CA PRO A 97 -11.32 -17.12 10.50
C PRO A 97 -9.92 -16.77 11.01
N LEU A 98 -8.99 -17.73 10.98
CA LEU A 98 -7.59 -17.50 11.40
C LEU A 98 -6.87 -16.44 10.56
N ILE A 99 -7.24 -16.26 9.29
CA ILE A 99 -6.69 -15.23 8.42
C ILE A 99 -7.33 -13.87 8.75
N VAL A 100 -8.63 -13.86 9.06
CA VAL A 100 -9.33 -12.63 9.46
C VAL A 100 -8.73 -12.10 10.76
N ASP A 101 -8.67 -12.93 11.81
CA ASP A 101 -8.22 -12.54 13.14
C ASP A 101 -6.72 -12.15 13.18
N GLY A 102 -5.90 -12.80 12.35
CA GLY A 102 -4.45 -12.65 12.39
C GLY A 102 -3.86 -11.63 11.42
N LEU A 103 -4.58 -11.28 10.34
CA LEU A 103 -4.02 -10.49 9.23
C LEU A 103 -4.94 -9.39 8.73
N LEU A 104 -6.22 -9.69 8.49
CA LEU A 104 -7.11 -8.76 7.79
C LEU A 104 -7.85 -7.80 8.75
N GLY A 105 -8.13 -8.24 9.97
CA GLY A 105 -8.98 -7.52 10.92
C GLY A 105 -10.45 -7.46 10.49
N ASP A 106 -11.28 -6.88 11.37
CA ASP A 106 -12.74 -6.82 11.17
C ASP A 106 -13.16 -5.96 9.96
N THR A 107 -12.31 -5.00 9.56
CA THR A 107 -12.54 -4.10 8.42
C THR A 107 -11.91 -4.59 7.12
N GLY A 108 -11.23 -5.75 7.14
CA GLY A 108 -10.49 -6.28 5.99
C GLY A 108 -11.39 -6.90 4.92
N SER A 109 -10.89 -7.97 4.29
CA SER A 109 -11.68 -8.69 3.27
C SER A 109 -12.79 -9.49 3.94
N GLN A 110 -14.05 -9.12 3.68
CA GLN A 110 -15.20 -9.86 4.20
C GLN A 110 -15.46 -11.12 3.38
N LEU A 111 -15.34 -11.02 2.06
CA LEU A 111 -15.52 -12.13 1.15
C LEU A 111 -14.38 -12.15 0.13
N ILE A 112 -14.02 -13.35 -0.29
CA ILE A 112 -13.01 -13.59 -1.32
C ILE A 112 -13.55 -14.56 -2.37
N ALA A 113 -13.13 -14.40 -3.63
CA ALA A 113 -13.42 -15.32 -4.70
C ALA A 113 -12.15 -15.61 -5.51
N PRO A 114 -11.62 -16.85 -5.51
CA PRO A 114 -10.47 -17.20 -6.34
C PRO A 114 -10.87 -17.18 -7.81
N LEU A 115 -9.97 -16.66 -8.65
CA LEU A 115 -10.11 -16.72 -10.10
C LEU A 115 -9.89 -18.15 -10.61
N GLU A 116 -10.58 -18.49 -11.69
CA GLU A 116 -10.39 -19.75 -12.39
C GLU A 116 -9.09 -19.73 -13.18
N LEU A 117 -8.41 -20.87 -13.21
CA LEU A 117 -7.21 -21.02 -14.03
C LEU A 117 -7.59 -20.97 -15.52
N PRO A 118 -6.80 -20.29 -16.36
CA PRO A 118 -7.10 -20.11 -17.79
C PRO A 118 -7.12 -21.43 -18.59
N ASP A 119 -6.51 -22.50 -18.08
CA ASP A 119 -6.42 -23.81 -18.74
C ASP A 119 -7.67 -24.70 -18.57
N VAL A 120 -8.67 -24.25 -17.82
CA VAL A 120 -9.96 -24.96 -17.73
C VAL A 120 -10.75 -24.67 -19.00
N ALA A 121 -11.37 -25.68 -19.62
CA ALA A 121 -12.02 -25.61 -20.94
C ALA A 121 -13.14 -24.55 -21.12
N SER A 122 -13.42 -23.75 -20.08
CA SER A 122 -14.39 -22.66 -20.09
C SER A 122 -14.03 -21.65 -18.98
N PRO A 123 -12.97 -20.82 -19.13
CA PRO A 123 -12.68 -19.81 -18.12
C PRO A 123 -13.86 -18.84 -18.02
N SER A 124 -14.53 -18.85 -16.87
CA SER A 124 -15.86 -18.27 -16.69
C SER A 124 -15.87 -16.88 -16.07
N ASP A 125 -14.71 -16.37 -15.65
CA ASP A 125 -14.57 -15.11 -14.92
C ASP A 125 -14.78 -13.86 -15.77
N GLY A 126 -14.97 -14.02 -17.08
CA GLY A 126 -15.13 -12.92 -18.01
C GLY A 126 -13.81 -12.41 -18.58
N LYS A 127 -13.92 -11.65 -19.67
CA LYS A 127 -12.75 -11.28 -20.50
C LYS A 127 -11.90 -10.22 -19.82
N ALA A 128 -12.50 -9.27 -19.11
CA ALA A 128 -11.76 -8.20 -18.48
C ALA A 128 -10.97 -8.72 -17.28
N ILE A 129 -11.58 -9.59 -16.46
CA ILE A 129 -10.89 -10.22 -15.33
C ILE A 129 -9.77 -11.14 -15.81
N THR A 130 -10.01 -11.94 -16.85
CA THR A 130 -8.95 -12.75 -17.47
C THR A 130 -7.80 -11.87 -17.97
N HIS A 131 -8.10 -10.74 -18.58
CA HIS A 131 -7.08 -9.81 -19.06
C HIS A 131 -6.26 -9.20 -17.91
N LEU A 132 -6.92 -8.80 -16.81
CA LEU A 132 -6.23 -8.31 -15.61
C LEU A 132 -5.32 -9.38 -15.00
N ASP A 133 -5.76 -10.64 -14.98
CA ASP A 133 -4.96 -11.75 -14.47
C ASP A 133 -3.71 -12.01 -15.34
N SER A 134 -3.84 -11.87 -16.65
CA SER A 134 -2.69 -11.90 -17.58
C SER A 134 -1.73 -10.74 -17.30
N LEU A 135 -2.21 -9.51 -17.08
CA LEU A 135 -1.34 -8.37 -16.76
C LEU A 135 -0.54 -8.60 -15.46
N MET A 136 -1.15 -9.20 -14.45
CA MET A 136 -0.43 -9.59 -13.22
C MET A 136 0.67 -10.62 -13.50
N THR A 137 0.43 -11.55 -14.42
CA THR A 137 1.43 -12.56 -14.85
C THR A 137 2.57 -11.91 -15.63
N ASP A 138 2.28 -10.95 -16.50
CA ASP A 138 3.30 -10.19 -17.23
C ASP A 138 4.18 -9.38 -16.26
N ILE A 139 3.58 -8.75 -15.25
CA ILE A 139 4.31 -8.03 -14.20
C ILE A 139 5.23 -8.99 -13.44
N ALA A 140 4.75 -10.17 -13.04
CA ALA A 140 5.58 -11.17 -12.38
C ALA A 140 6.79 -11.57 -13.25
N THR A 141 6.58 -11.73 -14.55
CA THR A 141 7.65 -12.04 -15.52
C THR A 141 8.70 -10.92 -15.60
N VAL A 142 8.27 -9.65 -15.56
CA VAL A 142 9.18 -8.49 -15.57
C VAL A 142 9.97 -8.37 -14.27
N ILE A 143 9.37 -8.71 -13.13
CA ILE A 143 10.02 -8.61 -11.81
C ILE A 143 10.99 -9.78 -11.60
N ALA A 144 10.73 -10.96 -12.18
CA ALA A 144 11.48 -12.20 -11.94
C ALA A 144 13.01 -12.07 -11.95
N PRO A 145 13.66 -11.35 -12.89
CA PRO A 145 15.11 -11.19 -12.90
C PRO A 145 15.67 -10.39 -11.70
N ALA A 146 14.84 -9.55 -11.07
CA ALA A 146 15.23 -8.73 -9.93
C ALA A 146 14.97 -9.42 -8.57
N LEU A 147 14.13 -10.46 -8.54
CA LEU A 147 13.77 -11.18 -7.32
C LEU A 147 14.94 -11.77 -6.52
N PRO A 148 16.05 -12.25 -7.12
CA PRO A 148 17.19 -12.75 -6.33
C PRO A 148 17.85 -11.73 -5.41
N GLN A 149 17.49 -10.44 -5.51
CA GLN A 149 17.93 -9.39 -4.59
C GLN A 149 17.16 -9.40 -3.26
N LEU A 150 16.04 -10.13 -3.19
CA LEU A 150 15.28 -10.34 -1.97
C LEU A 150 15.89 -11.50 -1.20
N ASP A 151 15.95 -11.39 0.13
CA ASP A 151 16.47 -12.44 1.03
C ASP A 151 15.49 -13.63 1.19
N PHE A 152 14.55 -13.81 0.27
CA PHE A 152 13.59 -14.91 0.23
C PHE A 152 13.35 -15.39 -1.19
N GLN A 153 12.90 -16.64 -1.32
CA GLN A 153 12.61 -17.25 -2.61
C GLN A 153 11.14 -17.04 -2.97
N ILE A 154 10.90 -16.66 -4.22
CA ILE A 154 9.57 -16.64 -4.84
C ILE A 154 9.63 -17.66 -5.98
N GLU A 155 8.80 -18.69 -5.88
CA GLU A 155 8.73 -19.74 -6.89
C GLU A 155 7.72 -19.37 -7.98
N ASP A 156 6.46 -19.23 -7.59
CA ASP A 156 5.34 -19.03 -8.51
C ASP A 156 4.30 -18.04 -7.97
N ARG A 157 3.49 -17.50 -8.89
CA ARG A 157 2.31 -16.70 -8.54
C ARG A 157 1.16 -17.63 -8.14
N THR A 158 0.46 -17.28 -7.07
CA THR A 158 -0.81 -17.95 -6.72
C THR A 158 -1.92 -17.55 -7.71
N VAL A 159 -3.04 -18.27 -7.70
CA VAL A 159 -4.25 -17.82 -8.41
C VAL A 159 -4.64 -16.42 -7.96
N GLY A 160 -5.14 -15.61 -8.89
CA GLY A 160 -5.70 -14.30 -8.56
C GLY A 160 -6.87 -14.45 -7.59
N LEU A 161 -7.04 -13.45 -6.72
CA LEU A 161 -8.09 -13.43 -5.72
C LEU A 161 -8.85 -12.10 -5.81
N LEU A 162 -10.16 -12.17 -5.97
CA LEU A 162 -11.03 -11.00 -5.82
C LEU A 162 -11.35 -10.81 -4.35
N HIS A 163 -11.21 -9.58 -3.87
CA HIS A 163 -11.49 -9.19 -2.50
C HIS A 163 -12.69 -8.26 -2.48
N GLN A 164 -13.70 -8.63 -1.69
CA GLN A 164 -14.79 -7.72 -1.34
C GLN A 164 -14.49 -7.18 0.07
N THR A 165 -14.28 -5.87 0.15
CA THR A 165 -14.05 -5.14 1.40
C THR A 165 -15.29 -4.29 1.70
N GLY A 166 -15.67 -4.25 2.98
CA GLY A 166 -16.83 -3.49 3.44
C GLY A 166 -18.19 -4.02 2.96
N SER A 167 -19.21 -3.76 3.78
CA SER A 167 -20.62 -3.76 3.39
C SER A 167 -21.17 -2.32 3.34
N GLY A 168 -20.27 -1.34 3.22
CA GLY A 168 -20.59 0.09 3.31
C GLY A 168 -21.26 0.57 2.05
N GLU A 169 -22.48 1.10 2.19
CA GLU A 169 -23.16 1.87 1.16
C GLU A 169 -22.20 2.96 0.61
N PRO A 170 -22.12 3.14 -0.73
CA PRO A 170 -21.29 4.17 -1.34
C PRO A 170 -21.72 5.55 -0.82
N GLY A 171 -20.86 6.18 0.00
CA GLY A 171 -21.13 7.47 0.64
C GLY A 171 -20.95 7.48 2.16
N SER A 172 -20.78 6.31 2.80
CA SER A 172 -20.38 6.22 4.21
C SER A 172 -18.86 6.40 4.34
N ASN A 173 -18.40 7.65 4.21
CA ASN A 173 -17.12 8.03 4.80
C ASN A 173 -17.32 8.06 6.32
N ASP A 174 -17.43 6.89 6.96
CA ASP A 174 -17.30 6.80 8.40
C ASP A 174 -15.86 7.22 8.72
N SER A 175 -15.77 8.50 9.05
CA SER A 175 -14.59 9.21 9.50
C SER A 175 -13.80 8.31 10.47
N LEU A 176 -12.65 7.81 10.02
CA LEU A 176 -11.63 7.19 10.86
C LEU A 176 -11.03 8.27 11.79
N THR A 177 -11.82 8.76 12.73
CA THR A 177 -11.32 9.58 13.83
C THR A 177 -10.99 8.65 14.99
N GLU A 178 -9.75 8.72 15.47
CA GLU A 178 -9.14 8.01 16.62
C GLU A 178 -9.90 8.11 17.97
N VAL A 179 -11.14 8.60 17.97
CA VAL A 179 -11.90 8.97 19.16
C VAL A 179 -12.52 7.77 19.88
N GLU A 180 -12.55 6.58 19.26
CA GLU A 180 -13.17 5.39 19.86
C GLU A 180 -12.19 4.44 20.60
N ALA A 181 -10.92 4.82 20.74
CA ALA A 181 -9.91 4.03 21.46
C ALA A 181 -9.68 4.49 22.92
N GLN A 182 -10.70 4.95 23.63
CA GLN A 182 -10.63 5.30 25.06
C GLN A 182 -11.69 4.60 25.91
#